data_AF-A0A451AXE2-F1
#
_entry.id   AF-A0A451AXE2-F1
#
_cell.length_a   1.000
_cell.length_b   1.000
_cell.length_c   1.000
_cell.angle_alpha   90.00
_cell.angle_beta   90.00
_cell.angle_gamma   90.00
#
_symmetry.space_group_name_H-M   'P 1'
#
loop_
_entity.id
_entity.type
_entity.pdbx_description
1 polymer ?
#
loop_
_entity_poly.entity_id
_entity_poly.type
_entity_poly.pdbx_seq_one_letter_code
_entity_poly.pdbx_strand_id
1 'polypeptide(L)'
;MLENDIFEEWLQDEAKRVLAKLKDNQLLTQDDKLIIVLKGQMNHFHHLDVELRGEIRTLREDMNTLRQDMDQRFEQVDRRFEVVTDEIKQLYRAINAQTWKMIGTVGLIVLLGRLIESF
;
A
#
# COMPACT_ATOMS: atom_id res chain seq x y z
N MET A 1 34.48 -5.69 10.80
CA MET A 1 33.58 -4.93 11.66
C MET A 1 34.18 -5.03 13.05
N LEU A 2 34.64 -3.92 13.63
CA LEU A 2 35.01 -3.90 15.04
C LEU A 2 33.79 -4.44 15.81
N GLU A 3 34.01 -5.38 16.74
CA GLU A 3 32.93 -6.09 17.46
C GLU A 3 31.85 -5.08 17.88
N ASN A 4 30.63 -5.29 17.38
CA ASN A 4 29.59 -4.25 17.29
C ASN A 4 29.18 -3.63 18.65
N ASP A 5 29.57 -4.24 19.77
CA ASP A 5 29.17 -3.83 21.12
C ASP A 5 30.34 -3.34 22.00
N ILE A 6 31.60 -3.38 21.54
CA ILE A 6 32.76 -2.95 22.38
C ILE A 6 32.58 -1.53 22.89
N PHE A 7 32.14 -0.61 22.02
CA PHE A 7 31.96 0.78 22.40
C PHE A 7 30.83 0.95 23.42
N GLU A 8 29.75 0.17 23.27
CA GLU A 8 28.61 0.22 24.19
C GLU A 8 28.99 -0.30 25.57
N GLU A 9 29.71 -1.41 25.62
CA GLU A 9 30.21 -2.01 26.86
C GLU A 9 31.21 -1.08 27.56
N TRP A 10 32.18 -0.54 26.81
CA TRP A 10 33.12 0.45 27.35
C TRP A 10 32.42 1.70 27.89
N LEU A 11 31.49 2.28 27.12
CA LEU A 11 30.77 3.48 27.54
C LEU A 11 29.88 3.20 28.76
N GLN A 12 29.33 1.98 28.86
CA GLN A 12 28.55 1.54 30.01
C GLN A 12 29.41 1.44 31.28
N ASP A 13 30.59 0.86 31.20
CA ASP A 13 31.49 0.72 32.34
C ASP A 13 32.06 2.08 32.77
N GLU A 14 32.39 2.94 31.81
CA GLU A 14 32.85 4.28 32.09
C GLU A 14 31.73 5.15 32.70
N ALA A 15 30.49 5.01 32.23
CA ALA A 15 29.33 5.67 32.84
C ALA A 15 29.11 5.20 34.29
N LYS A 16 29.29 3.92 34.60
CA LYS A 16 29.24 3.42 36.00
C LYS A 16 30.34 4.04 36.86
N ARG A 17 31.56 4.15 36.32
CA ARG A 17 32.71 4.79 37.01
C ARG A 17 32.39 6.25 37.33
N VAL A 18 31.88 7.01 36.37
CA VAL A 18 31.48 8.41 36.56
C VAL A 18 30.33 8.54 37.54
N LEU A 19 29.34 7.65 37.48
CA LEU A 19 28.21 7.64 38.40
C LEU A 19 28.65 7.36 39.85
N ALA A 20 29.62 6.47 40.06
CA ALA A 20 30.18 6.21 41.39
C ALA A 20 30.85 7.47 41.95
N LYS A 21 31.70 8.15 41.16
CA LYS A 21 32.29 9.45 41.54
C LYS A 21 31.24 10.48 41.94
N LEU A 22 30.16 10.57 41.15
CA LEU A 22 29.07 11.52 41.41
C LEU A 22 28.34 11.19 42.72
N LYS A 23 28.09 9.91 43.01
CA LYS A 23 27.47 9.46 44.27
C LYS A 23 28.35 9.75 45.49
N ASP A 24 29.65 9.62 45.33
CA ASP A 24 30.65 9.92 46.37
C ASP A 24 30.97 11.43 46.46
N ASN A 25 30.23 12.27 45.74
CA ASN A 25 30.35 13.73 45.72
C ASN A 25 31.76 14.23 45.29
N GLN A 26 32.46 13.44 44.47
CA GLN A 26 33.76 13.79 43.91
C GLN A 26 33.60 14.78 42.74
N LEU A 27 34.61 15.65 42.54
CA LEU A 27 34.65 16.55 41.40
C LEU A 27 34.75 15.75 40.08
N LEU A 28 33.83 16.03 39.16
CA LEU A 28 33.85 15.46 37.82
C LEU A 28 34.82 16.22 36.92
N THR A 29 35.66 15.47 36.20
CA THR A 29 36.52 16.03 35.16
C THR A 29 35.71 16.41 33.91
N GLN A 30 36.34 17.09 32.96
CA GLN A 30 35.71 17.36 31.66
C GLN A 30 35.39 16.06 30.90
N ASP A 31 36.27 15.06 30.96
CA ASP A 31 36.05 13.75 30.36
C ASP A 31 34.88 13.02 31.02
N ASP A 32 34.79 13.06 32.36
CA ASP A 32 33.66 12.46 33.08
C ASP A 32 32.31 13.08 32.62
N LYS A 33 32.27 14.39 32.34
CA LYS A 33 31.07 15.06 31.79
C LYS A 33 30.77 14.61 30.36
N LEU A 34 31.81 14.45 29.53
CA LEU A 34 31.65 13.96 28.16
C LEU A 34 31.03 12.56 28.14
N ILE A 35 31.44 11.68 29.05
CA ILE A 35 30.85 10.33 29.20
C ILE A 35 29.36 10.40 29.53
N ILE A 36 28.93 11.31 30.41
CA ILE A 36 27.50 11.50 30.73
C ILE A 36 26.74 11.93 29.47
N VAL A 37 27.27 12.89 28.71
CA VAL A 37 26.65 13.38 27.48
C VAL A 37 26.54 12.25 26.46
N LEU A 38 27.62 11.52 26.20
CA LEU A 38 27.64 10.39 25.27
C LEU A 38 26.64 9.31 25.69
N LYS A 39 26.55 9.00 26.98
CA LYS A 39 25.60 8.00 27.48
C LYS A 39 24.15 8.45 27.30
N GLY A 40 23.87 9.73 27.57
CA GLY A 40 22.56 10.32 27.33
C GLY A 40 22.17 10.32 25.85
N GLN A 41 23.09 10.72 24.97
CA GLN A 41 22.88 10.71 23.53
C GLN A 41 22.64 9.29 23.01
N MET A 42 23.45 8.31 23.44
CA MET A 42 23.29 6.92 23.03
C MET A 42 21.94 6.34 23.45
N ASN A 43 21.49 6.63 24.68
CA ASN A 43 20.17 6.21 25.15
C ASN A 43 19.05 6.85 24.30
N HIS A 44 19.16 8.15 24.00
CA HIS A 44 18.20 8.85 23.16
C HIS A 44 18.14 8.27 21.73
N PHE A 45 19.28 7.96 21.11
CA PHE A 45 19.34 7.30 19.80
C PHE A 45 18.69 5.92 19.82
N HIS A 46 18.91 5.14 20.88
CA HIS A 46 18.27 3.83 21.02
C HIS A 46 16.74 3.95 21.10
N HIS A 47 16.23 4.94 21.86
CA HIS A 47 14.80 5.21 21.92
C HIS A 47 14.22 5.61 20.56
N LEU A 48 14.90 6.51 19.83
CA LEU A 48 14.50 6.91 18.48
C LEU A 48 14.49 5.74 17.50
N ASP A 49 15.48 4.84 17.54
CA ASP A 49 15.50 3.65 16.68
C ASP A 49 14.31 2.72 16.96
N VAL A 50 13.97 2.51 18.23
CA VAL A 50 12.80 1.72 18.63
C VAL A 50 11.50 2.36 18.14
N GLU A 51 11.34 3.68 18.32
CA GLU A 51 10.17 4.43 17.85
C GLU A 51 10.03 4.36 16.32
N LEU A 52 11.10 4.63 15.58
CA LEU A 52 11.13 4.55 14.12
C LEU A 52 10.79 3.14 13.61
N ARG A 53 11.33 2.08 14.25
CA ARG A 53 10.96 0.70 13.91
C ARG A 53 9.48 0.42 14.18
N GLY A 54 8.92 1.02 15.23
CA GLY A 54 7.50 0.98 15.54
C GLY A 54 6.67 1.63 14.42
N GLU A 55 6.99 2.86 14.05
CA GLU A 55 6.31 3.59 12.99
C GLU A 55 6.38 2.87 11.63
N ILE A 56 7.55 2.32 11.27
CA ILE A 56 7.72 1.54 10.03
C ILE A 56 6.84 0.28 10.05
N ARG A 57 6.69 -0.38 11.21
CA ARG A 57 5.80 -1.54 11.34
C ARG A 57 4.35 -1.13 11.14
N THR A 58 3.90 -0.07 11.81
CA THR A 58 2.54 0.47 11.65
C THR A 58 2.27 0.86 10.19
N LEU A 59 3.18 1.59 9.56
CA LEU A 59 3.06 1.97 8.15
C LEU A 59 2.94 0.75 7.24
N ARG A 60 3.71 -0.32 7.50
CA ARG A 60 3.62 -1.57 6.74
C ARG A 60 2.25 -2.24 6.92
N GLU A 61 1.70 -2.24 8.12
CA GLU A 61 0.38 -2.80 8.42
C GLU A 61 -0.74 -1.99 7.72
N ASP A 62 -0.65 -0.67 7.75
CA ASP A 62 -1.57 0.22 7.04
C ASP A 62 -1.51 0.01 5.52
N MET A 63 -0.29 -0.11 4.96
CA MET A 63 -0.11 -0.40 3.53
C MET A 63 -0.70 -1.75 3.13
N ASN A 64 -0.56 -2.78 3.98
CA ASN A 64 -1.14 -4.09 3.73
C ASN A 64 -2.67 -4.03 3.75
N THR A 65 -3.24 -3.30 4.71
CA THR A 65 -4.69 -3.11 4.83
C THR A 65 -5.23 -2.34 3.61
N LEU A 66 -4.57 -1.27 3.21
CA LEU A 66 -4.92 -0.50 2.01
C LEU A 66 -4.87 -1.37 0.75
N ARG A 67 -3.84 -2.22 0.62
CA ARG A 67 -3.72 -3.14 -0.51
C ARG A 67 -4.88 -4.13 -0.55
N GLN A 68 -5.27 -4.70 0.58
CA GLN A 68 -6.42 -5.61 0.66
C GLN A 68 -7.74 -4.91 0.29
N ASP A 69 -7.97 -3.69 0.77
CA ASP A 69 -9.15 -2.90 0.38
C ASP A 69 -9.15 -2.61 -1.13
N MET A 70 -8.00 -2.23 -1.69
CA MET A 70 -7.86 -2.02 -3.12
C MET A 70 -8.18 -3.30 -3.91
N ASP A 71 -7.62 -4.45 -3.52
CA ASP A 71 -7.88 -5.73 -4.19
C ASP A 71 -9.39 -6.07 -4.18
N GLN A 72 -10.08 -5.90 -3.04
CA GLN A 72 -11.52 -6.10 -2.94
C GLN A 72 -12.33 -5.17 -3.86
N ARG A 73 -11.93 -3.89 -3.92
CA ARG A 73 -12.58 -2.91 -4.79
C ARG A 73 -12.35 -3.22 -6.27
N PHE A 74 -11.15 -3.66 -6.64
CA PHE A 74 -10.86 -4.10 -8.01
C PHE A 74 -11.71 -5.31 -8.40
N GLU A 75 -11.80 -6.33 -7.55
CA GLU A 75 -12.69 -7.47 -7.84
C GLU A 75 -14.16 -7.05 -7.99
N GLN A 76 -14.63 -6.09 -7.20
CA GLN A 76 -15.99 -5.57 -7.34
C GLN A 76 -16.19 -4.83 -8.67
N VAL A 77 -15.18 -4.07 -9.11
CA VAL A 77 -15.17 -3.38 -10.39
C VAL A 77 -15.16 -4.39 -11.54
N ASP A 78 -14.34 -5.43 -11.48
CA ASP A 78 -14.29 -6.50 -12.49
C ASP A 78 -15.65 -7.18 -12.65
N ARG A 79 -16.32 -7.55 -11.54
CA ARG A 79 -17.68 -8.10 -11.58
C ARG A 79 -18.69 -7.16 -12.26
N ARG A 80 -18.61 -5.86 -12.00
CA ARG A 80 -19.48 -4.86 -12.65
C ARG A 80 -19.19 -4.77 -14.15
N PHE A 81 -17.91 -4.82 -14.55
CA PHE A 81 -17.53 -4.83 -15.96
C PHE A 81 -18.00 -6.09 -16.68
N GLU A 82 -17.97 -7.25 -16.04
CA GLU A 82 -18.53 -8.49 -16.60
C GLU A 82 -20.02 -8.36 -16.90
N VAL A 83 -20.79 -7.83 -15.94
CA VAL A 83 -22.23 -7.56 -16.11
C VAL A 83 -22.48 -6.60 -17.28
N VAL A 84 -21.78 -5.46 -17.30
CA VAL A 84 -21.90 -4.48 -18.40
C VAL A 84 -21.54 -5.11 -19.75
N THR A 85 -20.50 -5.93 -19.79
CA THR A 85 -20.09 -6.63 -21.01
C THR A 85 -21.16 -7.61 -21.49
N ASP A 86 -21.82 -8.33 -20.59
CA ASP A 86 -22.92 -9.22 -20.97
C ASP A 86 -24.15 -8.44 -21.45
N GLU A 87 -24.53 -7.35 -20.77
CA GLU A 87 -25.61 -6.46 -21.21
C GLU A 87 -25.35 -5.91 -22.62
N ILE A 88 -24.13 -5.47 -22.92
CA ILE A 88 -23.73 -5.02 -24.26
C ILE A 88 -23.85 -6.17 -25.28
N LYS A 89 -23.41 -7.39 -24.94
CA LYS A 89 -23.54 -8.55 -25.84
C LYS A 89 -25.01 -8.91 -26.10
N GLN A 90 -25.87 -8.79 -25.10
CA GLN A 90 -27.31 -9.02 -25.25
C GLN A 90 -27.94 -7.95 -26.14
N LEU A 91 -27.61 -6.67 -25.91
CA LEU A 91 -28.06 -5.56 -26.72
C LEU A 91 -27.63 -5.72 -28.18
N TYR A 92 -26.37 -6.09 -28.42
CA TYR A 92 -25.86 -6.36 -29.77
C TYR A 92 -26.65 -7.48 -30.46
N ARG A 93 -26.92 -8.59 -29.76
CA ARG A 93 -27.74 -9.69 -30.30
C ARG A 93 -29.17 -9.25 -30.63
N ALA A 94 -29.79 -8.47 -29.75
CA ALA A 94 -31.14 -7.95 -29.95
C ALA A 94 -31.22 -7.01 -31.17
N ILE A 95 -30.29 -6.06 -31.27
CA ILE A 95 -30.19 -5.15 -32.41
C ILE A 95 -29.96 -5.94 -33.70
N ASN A 96 -29.01 -6.89 -33.71
CA ASN A 96 -28.72 -7.68 -34.91
C ASN A 96 -29.96 -8.47 -35.36
N ALA A 97 -30.67 -9.13 -34.44
CA ALA A 97 -31.89 -9.86 -34.74
C ALA A 97 -32.99 -8.93 -35.31
N GLN A 98 -33.13 -7.71 -34.79
CA GLN A 98 -34.05 -6.71 -35.32
C GLN A 98 -33.64 -6.24 -36.73
N THR A 99 -32.34 -6.01 -36.97
CA THR A 99 -31.81 -5.62 -38.27
C THR A 99 -32.13 -6.67 -39.34
N TRP A 100 -31.92 -7.96 -39.05
CA TRP A 100 -32.27 -9.04 -39.99
C TRP A 100 -33.77 -9.10 -40.31
N LYS A 101 -34.63 -8.87 -39.30
CA LYS A 101 -36.09 -8.78 -39.53
C LYS A 101 -36.45 -7.62 -40.44
N MET A 102 -35.87 -6.44 -40.22
CA MET A 102 -36.09 -5.26 -41.06
C MET A 102 -35.62 -5.47 -42.50
N ILE A 103 -34.45 -6.08 -42.69
CA ILE A 103 -33.95 -6.42 -44.03
C ILE A 103 -34.94 -7.36 -44.74
N GLY A 104 -35.45 -8.37 -44.04
CA GLY A 104 -36.44 -9.31 -44.58
C GLY A 104 -37.77 -8.64 -44.96
N THR A 105 -38.31 -7.77 -44.09
CA THR A 105 -39.57 -7.06 -44.38
C THR A 105 -39.43 -6.09 -45.54
N VAL A 106 -38.34 -5.31 -45.59
CA VAL A 106 -38.06 -4.40 -46.72
C VAL A 106 -37.90 -5.19 -48.02
N GLY A 107 -37.18 -6.31 -48.00
CA GLY A 107 -37.03 -7.18 -49.17
C GLY A 107 -38.37 -7.73 -49.68
N LEU A 108 -39.25 -8.17 -48.78
CA LEU A 108 -40.59 -8.64 -49.14
C LEU A 108 -41.44 -7.54 -49.79
N ILE A 109 -41.41 -6.32 -49.25
CA ILE A 109 -42.14 -5.17 -49.80
C ILE A 109 -41.68 -4.88 -51.23
N VAL A 110 -40.36 -4.87 -51.47
CA VAL A 110 -39.80 -4.65 -52.82
C VAL A 110 -40.24 -5.72 -53.81
N LEU A 111 -40.24 -7.00 -53.41
CA LEU A 111 -40.68 -8.11 -54.27
C LEU A 111 -42.17 -8.02 -54.61
N LEU A 112 -43.02 -7.71 -53.63
CA LEU A 112 -44.45 -7.52 -53.85
C LEU A 112 -44.74 -6.34 -54.79
N GLY A 113 -44.02 -5.22 -54.63
CA GLY A 113 -44.12 -4.07 -55.54
C GLY A 113 -43.82 -4.43 -56.99
N ARG A 114 -42.72 -5.18 -57.23
CA ARG A 114 -42.39 -5.67 -58.57
C ARG A 114 -43.43 -6.64 -59.15
N LEU A 115 -44.03 -7.49 -58.31
CA LEU A 115 -45.04 -8.43 -58.77
C LEU A 115 -46.28 -7.69 -59.29
N ILE A 116 -46.72 -6.64 -58.58
CA ILE A 116 -47.85 -5.80 -58.97
C ILE A 116 -47.56 -5.06 -60.29
N GLU A 117 -46.34 -4.57 -60.50
CA GLU A 117 -45.93 -3.95 -61.77
C GLU A 117 -45.87 -4.93 -62.96
N SER A 118 -45.74 -6.23 -62.69
CA SER A 118 -45.65 -7.28 -63.71
C SER A 118 -47.00 -7.87 -64.16
N PHE A 119 -48.10 -7.50 -63.49
CA PHE A 119 -49.48 -7.84 -63.86
C PHE A 119 -50.13 -6.70 -64.66
#